data_AF-A0A6N9A2M8-F1
#
_entry.id   AF-A0A6N9A2M8-F1
#
_cell.length_a   1.000
_cell.length_b   1.000
_cell.length_c   1.000
_cell.angle_alpha   90.00
_cell.angle_beta   90.00
_cell.angle_gamma   90.00
#
_symmetry.space_group_name_H-M   'P 1'
#
loop_
_entity.id
_entity.type
_entity.pdbx_description
1 polymer ?
#
loop_
_entity_poly.entity_id
_entity_poly.type
_entity_poly.pdbx_seq_one_letter_code
_entity_poly.pdbx_strand_id
1 'polypeptide(L)'
;MHRIISDLSAFIGRTDPGTHRILAAGDLNMEFSRANEKSPWLRRERTIIDRMAALGLEMLGPQYPNGRKADTTPERLPPDTRNVPTYRYLKEPLETITWQLDWAFASRGFHQDIIVRALNQVEEWGSSDHCRLLIEIGGG
;
A
#
# COMPACT_ATOMS: atom_id res chain seq x y z
N MET A 1 -12.42 -3.76 3.64
CA MET A 1 -12.10 -2.83 2.53
C MET A 1 -13.30 -2.41 1.67
N HIS A 2 -14.06 -3.32 1.06
CA HIS A 2 -15.14 -2.96 0.11
C HIS A 2 -16.21 -1.99 0.65
N ARG A 3 -16.55 -2.06 1.95
CA ARG A 3 -17.53 -1.15 2.58
C ARG A 3 -17.02 0.29 2.62
N ILE A 4 -15.76 0.49 3.02
CA ILE A 4 -15.10 1.81 3.08
C ILE A 4 -15.10 2.46 1.70
N ILE A 5 -14.80 1.69 0.64
CA ILE A 5 -14.82 2.21 -0.74
C ILE A 5 -16.23 2.63 -1.16
N SER A 6 -17.25 1.83 -0.82
CA SER A 6 -18.64 2.18 -1.13
C SER A 6 -19.09 3.45 -0.40
N ASP A 7 -18.74 3.59 0.88
CA ASP A 7 -19.08 4.77 1.67
C ASP A 7 -18.33 6.00 1.11
N LEU A 8 -17.04 5.88 0.85
CA LEU A 8 -16.22 6.93 0.27
C LEU A 8 -16.75 7.38 -1.10
N SER A 9 -17.16 6.43 -1.95
CA SER A 9 -17.79 6.71 -3.24
C SER A 9 -19.06 7.57 -3.12
N ALA A 10 -19.85 7.41 -2.06
CA ALA A 10 -21.03 8.24 -1.83
C ALA A 10 -20.64 9.69 -1.45
N PHE A 11 -19.54 9.87 -0.73
CA PHE A 11 -19.06 11.17 -0.29
C PHE A 11 -18.27 11.94 -1.36
N ILE A 12 -17.46 11.25 -2.18
CA ILE A 12 -16.48 11.91 -3.06
C ILE A 12 -16.72 11.65 -4.54
N GLY A 13 -17.57 10.69 -4.91
CA GLY A 13 -17.75 10.25 -6.30
C GLY A 13 -18.37 11.30 -7.24
N ARG A 14 -18.84 12.43 -6.71
CA ARG A 14 -19.35 13.58 -7.49
C ARG A 14 -18.42 14.80 -7.47
N THR A 15 -17.33 14.73 -6.71
CA THR A 15 -16.35 15.80 -6.58
C THR A 15 -15.25 15.58 -7.62
N ASP A 16 -14.73 16.64 -8.23
CA ASP A 16 -13.58 16.53 -9.13
C ASP A 16 -12.38 15.95 -8.37
N PRO A 17 -11.81 14.80 -8.81
CA PRO A 17 -10.68 14.20 -8.13
C PRO A 17 -9.38 15.00 -8.14
N GLY A 18 -9.29 16.02 -8.99
CA GLY A 18 -8.24 17.03 -8.94
C GLY A 18 -8.36 17.99 -7.75
N THR A 19 -9.49 18.04 -7.07
CA THR A 19 -9.79 19.09 -6.06
C THR A 19 -9.91 18.58 -4.63
N HIS A 20 -10.31 17.32 -4.42
CA HIS A 20 -10.36 16.78 -3.06
C HIS A 20 -8.94 16.52 -2.53
N ARG A 21 -8.71 16.74 -1.23
CA ARG A 21 -7.44 16.47 -0.56
C ARG A 21 -7.60 15.38 0.50
N ILE A 22 -7.55 14.14 0.04
CA ILE A 22 -7.75 12.92 0.83
C ILE A 22 -6.44 12.14 0.78
N LEU A 23 -6.00 11.72 1.96
CA LEU A 23 -4.94 10.75 2.17
C LEU A 23 -5.52 9.64 3.04
N ALA A 24 -5.48 8.40 2.56
CA ALA A 24 -5.94 7.23 3.28
C ALA A 24 -4.78 6.24 3.40
N ALA A 25 -4.41 5.85 4.62
CA ALA A 25 -3.33 4.91 4.86
C ALA A 25 -3.63 3.99 6.04
N GLY A 26 -3.06 2.78 6.01
CA GLY A 26 -3.11 1.83 7.10
C GLY A 26 -3.07 0.38 6.62
N ASP A 27 -3.30 -0.54 7.56
CA ASP A 27 -3.43 -1.96 7.27
C ASP A 27 -4.71 -2.24 6.48
N LEU A 28 -4.54 -2.64 5.23
CA LEU A 28 -5.65 -3.00 4.35
C LEU A 28 -5.92 -4.50 4.35
N ASN A 29 -5.06 -5.31 4.99
CA ASN A 29 -5.02 -6.77 4.91
C ASN A 29 -5.07 -7.26 3.45
N MET A 30 -4.28 -6.61 2.60
CA MET A 30 -4.19 -6.93 1.18
C MET A 30 -2.74 -7.02 0.74
N GLU A 31 -2.44 -8.03 -0.07
CA GLU A 31 -1.21 -8.10 -0.81
C GLU A 31 -1.39 -7.48 -2.19
N PHE A 32 -0.33 -6.89 -2.74
CA PHE A 32 -0.39 -6.34 -4.09
C PHE A 32 0.80 -6.73 -4.94
N SER A 33 0.46 -7.01 -6.20
CA SER A 33 1.41 -7.29 -7.27
C SER A 33 0.92 -6.60 -8.54
N ARG A 34 1.79 -5.76 -9.14
CA ARG A 34 1.52 -5.14 -10.45
C ARG A 34 1.39 -6.18 -11.57
N ALA A 35 1.96 -7.38 -11.42
CA ALA A 35 2.26 -8.27 -12.54
C ALA A 35 1.68 -9.70 -12.46
N ASN A 36 0.73 -10.03 -11.58
CA ASN A 36 0.16 -11.39 -11.55
C ASN A 36 -1.35 -11.46 -11.32
N GLU A 37 -2.05 -12.09 -12.26
CA GLU A 37 -3.50 -12.40 -12.24
C GLU A 37 -3.80 -13.88 -11.93
N LYS A 38 -2.76 -14.69 -11.69
CA LYS A 38 -2.90 -16.16 -11.54
C LYS A 38 -3.53 -16.56 -10.19
N SER A 39 -3.43 -15.73 -9.16
CA SER A 39 -4.11 -15.97 -7.88
C SER A 39 -5.49 -15.30 -7.87
N PRO A 40 -6.59 -16.03 -7.58
CA PRO A 40 -7.91 -15.43 -7.40
C PRO A 40 -7.96 -14.33 -6.33
N TRP A 41 -7.06 -14.38 -5.34
CA TRP A 41 -6.94 -13.40 -4.27
C TRP A 41 -6.39 -12.06 -4.79
N LEU A 42 -5.29 -12.10 -5.54
CA LEU A 42 -4.69 -10.92 -6.18
C LEU A 42 -5.66 -10.23 -7.15
N ARG A 43 -6.57 -10.99 -7.78
CA ARG A 43 -7.62 -10.42 -8.65
C ARG A 43 -8.64 -9.59 -7.86
N ARG A 44 -9.01 -10.04 -6.66
CA ARG A 44 -9.92 -9.30 -5.77
C ARG A 44 -9.26 -8.01 -5.25
N GLU A 45 -7.98 -8.10 -4.88
CA GLU A 45 -7.21 -6.95 -4.40
C GLU A 45 -6.97 -5.91 -5.50
N ARG A 46 -6.71 -6.36 -6.74
CA ARG A 46 -6.68 -5.47 -7.92
C ARG A 46 -7.98 -4.70 -8.10
N THR A 47 -9.13 -5.37 -7.93
CA THR A 47 -10.44 -4.70 -8.04
C THR A 47 -10.60 -3.58 -7.01
N ILE A 48 -10.00 -3.72 -5.82
CA ILE A 48 -10.03 -2.67 -4.80
C ILE A 48 -9.22 -1.45 -5.25
N ILE A 49 -8.02 -1.67 -5.80
CA ILE A 49 -7.17 -0.58 -6.32
C ILE A 49 -7.83 0.10 -7.51
N ASP A 50 -8.37 -0.66 -8.46
CA ASP A 50 -9.06 -0.11 -9.63
C ASP A 50 -10.26 0.76 -9.20
N ARG A 51 -10.99 0.34 -8.15
CA ARG A 51 -12.07 1.14 -7.57
C ARG A 51 -11.57 2.39 -6.86
N MET A 52 -10.46 2.33 -6.12
CA MET A 52 -9.83 3.53 -5.53
C MET A 52 -9.40 4.51 -6.62
N ALA A 53 -8.76 4.03 -7.68
CA ALA A 53 -8.32 4.84 -8.82
C ALA A 53 -9.51 5.46 -9.58
N ALA A 54 -10.62 4.74 -9.72
CA ALA A 54 -11.86 5.25 -10.31
C ALA A 54 -12.48 6.40 -9.49
N LEU A 55 -12.28 6.39 -8.15
CA LEU A 55 -12.62 7.51 -7.26
C LEU A 55 -11.54 8.61 -7.23
N GLY A 56 -10.48 8.44 -8.02
CA GLY A 56 -9.33 9.33 -8.08
C GLY A 56 -8.45 9.34 -6.83
N LEU A 57 -8.37 8.20 -6.16
CA LEU A 57 -7.40 7.91 -5.13
C LEU A 57 -6.30 7.02 -5.71
N GLU A 58 -5.14 7.63 -5.97
CA GLU A 58 -3.98 6.98 -6.55
C GLU A 58 -3.20 6.22 -5.47
N MET A 59 -2.78 5.00 -5.76
CA MET A 59 -1.97 4.19 -4.85
C MET A 59 -0.54 4.75 -4.77
N LEU A 60 -0.06 5.03 -3.54
CA LEU A 60 1.26 5.59 -3.29
C LEU A 60 2.31 4.56 -2.89
N GLY A 61 1.92 3.46 -2.26
CA GLY A 61 2.83 2.45 -1.72
C GLY A 61 2.65 2.24 -0.22
N PRO A 62 3.70 1.85 0.53
CA PRO A 62 5.11 1.90 0.14
C PRO A 62 5.47 0.90 -0.97
N GLN A 63 6.44 1.24 -1.81
CA GLN A 63 7.08 0.34 -2.78
C GLN A 63 8.56 0.69 -2.85
N TYR A 64 9.43 -0.30 -3.07
CA TYR A 64 10.88 -0.08 -3.16
C TYR A 64 11.17 0.98 -4.22
N PRO A 65 11.95 2.06 -4.00
CA PRO A 65 12.97 2.19 -2.96
C PRO A 65 12.48 2.80 -1.63
N ASN A 66 11.18 3.04 -1.45
CA ASN A 66 10.63 3.65 -0.23
C ASN A 66 10.44 2.63 0.92
N GLY A 67 11.51 1.89 1.20
CA GLY A 67 11.60 0.84 2.22
C GLY A 67 12.54 -0.30 1.78
N ARG A 68 12.91 -1.15 2.73
CA ARG A 68 13.64 -2.41 2.50
C ARG A 68 12.79 -3.31 1.62
N LYS A 69 13.36 -3.72 0.48
CA LYS A 69 12.74 -4.75 -0.38
C LYS A 69 12.86 -6.10 0.31
N ALA A 70 11.86 -6.98 0.12
CA ALA A 70 12.01 -8.38 0.53
C ALA A 70 13.22 -9.02 -0.17
N ASP A 71 14.10 -9.66 0.61
CA ASP A 71 15.35 -10.26 0.10
C ASP A 71 15.07 -11.38 -0.91
N THR A 72 14.03 -12.17 -0.65
CA THR A 72 13.51 -13.16 -1.57
C THR A 72 12.16 -12.70 -2.11
N THR A 73 11.95 -12.88 -3.41
CA THR A 73 10.62 -12.65 -3.98
C THR A 73 9.72 -13.82 -3.60
N PRO A 74 8.60 -13.57 -2.91
CA PRO A 74 7.72 -14.65 -2.52
C PRO A 74 7.05 -15.31 -3.72
N GLU A 75 6.82 -16.62 -3.65
CA GLU A 75 6.18 -17.38 -4.74
C GLU A 75 4.79 -16.83 -5.11
N ARG A 76 4.09 -16.24 -4.14
CA ARG A 76 2.76 -15.62 -4.35
C ARG A 76 2.81 -14.30 -5.13
N LEU A 77 3.99 -13.69 -5.25
CA LEU A 77 4.22 -12.43 -5.95
C LEU A 77 5.02 -12.68 -7.26
N PRO A 78 4.91 -11.78 -8.25
CA PRO A 78 5.65 -11.89 -9.50
C PRO A 78 7.13 -11.55 -9.26
N PRO A 79 8.04 -12.09 -10.10
CA PRO A 79 9.49 -11.90 -9.96
C PRO A 79 9.96 -10.44 -9.93
N ASP A 80 9.23 -9.54 -10.58
CA ASP A 80 9.54 -8.11 -10.70
C ASP A 80 8.91 -7.25 -9.61
N THR A 81 8.35 -7.87 -8.56
CA THR A 81 7.66 -7.13 -7.49
C THR A 81 8.57 -6.11 -6.80
N ARG A 82 7.98 -4.96 -6.44
CA ARG A 82 8.60 -3.90 -5.61
C ARG A 82 8.16 -4.01 -4.14
N ASN A 83 7.80 -5.21 -3.72
CA ASN A 83 7.28 -5.53 -2.40
C ASN A 83 8.18 -5.01 -1.27
N VAL A 84 7.59 -4.25 -0.36
CA VAL A 84 8.21 -3.69 0.84
C VAL A 84 7.46 -4.27 2.03
N PRO A 85 8.04 -5.24 2.77
CA PRO A 85 7.34 -5.89 3.87
C PRO A 85 6.95 -4.87 4.95
N THR A 86 5.70 -4.93 5.38
CA THR A 86 5.15 -4.10 6.47
C THR A 86 4.58 -4.92 7.61
N TYR A 87 4.44 -6.23 7.43
CA TYR A 87 3.90 -7.16 8.42
C TYR A 87 4.84 -8.34 8.64
N ARG A 88 4.86 -8.85 9.87
CA ARG A 88 5.49 -10.11 10.24
C ARG A 88 4.62 -10.90 11.21
N TYR A 89 4.75 -12.21 11.20
CA TYR A 89 4.38 -13.00 12.37
C TYR A 89 5.38 -12.72 13.50
N LEU A 90 4.94 -12.59 14.75
CA LEU A 90 5.79 -12.19 15.89
C LEU A 90 7.03 -13.10 16.11
N LYS A 91 6.98 -14.34 15.62
CA LYS A 91 8.09 -15.32 15.74
C LYS A 91 9.02 -15.33 14.51
N GLU A 92 8.72 -14.54 13.48
CA GLU A 92 9.50 -14.47 12.24
C GLU A 92 10.65 -13.45 12.38
N PRO A 93 11.87 -13.80 11.95
CA PRO A 93 12.98 -12.85 11.85
C PRO A 93 12.67 -11.70 10.90
N LEU A 94 13.06 -10.47 11.28
CA LEU A 94 12.76 -9.26 10.50
C LEU A 94 13.47 -9.22 9.15
N GLU A 95 14.50 -10.03 8.97
CA GLU A 95 15.31 -10.11 7.77
C GLU A 95 14.57 -10.90 6.68
N THR A 96 13.80 -11.93 7.06
CA THR A 96 13.22 -12.89 6.12
C THR A 96 11.78 -12.59 5.72
N ILE A 97 11.13 -11.64 6.40
CA ILE A 97 9.72 -11.33 6.18
C ILE A 97 9.44 -10.84 4.77
N THR A 98 8.23 -11.13 4.31
CA THR A 98 7.84 -10.80 2.95
C THR A 98 6.43 -10.24 2.82
N TRP A 99 5.67 -10.12 3.90
CA TRP A 99 4.27 -9.69 3.86
C TRP A 99 4.14 -8.19 3.84
N GLN A 100 3.37 -7.67 2.88
CA GLN A 100 3.03 -6.25 2.80
C GLN A 100 1.52 -6.10 2.88
N LEU A 101 1.03 -5.51 3.97
CA LEU A 101 -0.40 -5.35 4.25
C LEU A 101 -0.80 -3.88 4.41
N ASP A 102 0.16 -3.01 4.68
CA ASP A 102 -0.04 -1.59 4.90
C ASP A 102 0.18 -0.81 3.60
N TRP A 103 -0.79 0.04 3.26
CA TRP A 103 -0.78 0.80 2.02
C TRP A 103 -1.32 2.21 2.24
N ALA A 104 -0.94 3.12 1.35
CA ALA A 104 -1.41 4.50 1.29
C ALA A 104 -1.95 4.84 -0.10
N PHE A 105 -3.00 5.66 -0.11
CA PHE A 105 -3.67 6.21 -1.28
C PHE A 105 -3.89 7.70 -1.08
N ALA A 106 -3.80 8.50 -2.15
CA ALA A 106 -4.10 9.92 -2.07
C ALA A 106 -4.82 10.43 -3.30
N SER A 107 -5.54 11.55 -3.16
CA SER A 107 -6.23 12.15 -4.29
C SER A 107 -5.30 12.48 -5.44
N ARG A 108 -5.79 12.26 -6.66
CA ARG A 108 -5.10 12.60 -7.90
C ARG A 108 -4.60 14.05 -7.92
N GLY A 109 -5.35 15.00 -7.35
CA GLY A 109 -4.96 16.41 -7.29
C GLY A 109 -3.68 16.75 -6.52
N PHE A 110 -3.20 15.89 -5.61
CA PHE A 110 -1.99 16.20 -4.80
C PHE A 110 -1.13 14.98 -4.44
N HIS A 111 -1.45 13.79 -4.95
CA HIS A 111 -0.70 12.56 -4.67
C HIS A 111 0.80 12.65 -5.03
N GLN A 112 1.17 13.46 -6.03
CA GLN A 112 2.57 13.66 -6.43
C GLN A 112 3.40 14.39 -5.37
N ASP A 113 2.76 15.14 -4.47
CA ASP A 113 3.45 15.86 -3.39
C ASP A 113 3.69 14.96 -2.16
N ILE A 114 3.29 13.69 -2.22
CA ILE A 114 3.31 12.78 -1.07
C ILE A 114 4.32 11.67 -1.28
N ILE A 115 5.21 11.51 -0.30
CA ILE A 115 6.13 10.38 -0.21
C ILE A 115 5.67 9.46 0.92
N VAL A 116 5.63 8.15 0.65
CA VAL A 116 5.27 7.13 1.62
C VAL A 116 6.42 6.13 1.73
N ARG A 117 7.04 6.08 2.91
CA ARG A 117 8.15 5.18 3.22
C ARG A 117 7.79 4.21 4.33
N ALA A 118 8.11 2.93 4.18
CA ALA A 118 8.06 1.98 5.28
C ALA A 118 9.30 2.13 6.16
N LEU A 119 9.10 2.23 7.48
CA LEU A 119 10.16 2.16 8.48
C LEU A 119 10.45 0.69 8.82
N ASN A 120 10.90 -0.05 7.82
CA ASN A 120 10.94 -1.51 7.83
C ASN A 120 12.36 -2.11 7.81
N GLN A 121 13.37 -1.30 8.14
CA GLN A 121 14.68 -1.81 8.53
C GLN A 121 14.58 -2.52 9.89
N VAL A 122 15.51 -3.43 10.17
CA VAL A 122 15.55 -4.20 11.42
C VAL A 122 15.59 -3.26 12.63
N GLU A 123 16.34 -2.16 12.51
CA GLU A 123 16.53 -1.14 13.55
C GLU A 123 15.33 -0.17 13.65
N GLU A 124 14.49 -0.08 12.61
CA GLU A 124 13.36 0.87 12.53
C GLU A 124 12.00 0.26 12.95
N TRP A 125 11.86 -1.07 12.85
CA TRP A 125 10.58 -1.79 12.89
C TRP A 125 9.77 -1.57 14.17
N GLY A 126 10.43 -1.61 15.34
CA GLY A 126 9.78 -1.53 16.64
C GLY A 126 9.18 -2.86 17.12
N SER A 127 8.27 -2.80 18.10
CA SER A 127 7.74 -3.98 18.81
C SER A 127 6.47 -4.60 18.23
N SER A 128 5.81 -3.93 17.28
CA SER A 128 4.59 -4.44 16.63
C SER A 128 4.93 -5.49 15.57
N ASP A 129 3.93 -6.32 15.28
CA ASP A 129 3.87 -7.15 14.08
C ASP A 129 3.80 -6.32 12.79
N HIS A 130 3.42 -5.04 12.84
CA HIS A 130 3.50 -4.09 11.73
C HIS A 130 4.62 -3.06 11.91
N CYS A 131 5.27 -2.69 10.80
CA CYS A 131 6.15 -1.52 10.77
C CYS A 131 5.33 -0.23 10.62
N ARG A 132 5.94 0.92 10.91
CA ARG A 132 5.31 2.23 10.72
C ARG A 132 5.46 2.71 9.28
N LEU A 133 4.45 3.37 8.75
CA LEU A 133 4.55 4.16 7.53
C LEU A 133 4.88 5.63 7.87
N LEU A 134 5.97 6.15 7.32
CA LEU A 134 6.29 7.57 7.32
C LEU A 134 5.68 8.19 6.07
N ILE A 135 4.80 9.18 6.26
CA ILE A 135 4.12 9.88 5.17
C ILE A 135 4.53 11.36 5.24
N GLU A 136 5.19 11.82 4.19
CA GLU A 136 5.66 13.20 4.05
C GLU A 136 4.79 13.92 3.01
N ILE A 137 4.33 15.13 3.34
CA ILE A 137 3.48 15.94 2.47
C ILE A 137 4.27 17.19 2.05
N GLY A 138 4.31 17.48 0.75
CA GLY A 138 5.11 18.56 0.17
C GLY A 138 6.57 18.16 -0.08
N GLY A 139 6.85 16.86 -0.20
CA GLY A 139 8.19 16.31 -0.44
C GLY A 139 8.51 15.97 -1.89
N GLY A 140 7.54 16.18 -2.80
CA GLY A 140 7.67 15.92 -4.25
C GLY A 140 8.40 17.03 -5.02
#